data_AF-A0A1L5YND8-F1
#
_entry.id   AF-A0A1L5YND8-F1
#
_cell.length_a   1.000
_cell.length_b   1.000
_cell.length_c   1.000
_cell.angle_alpha   90.00
_cell.angle_beta   90.00
_cell.angle_gamma   90.00
#
_symmetry.space_group_name_H-M   'P 1'
#
loop_
_entity.id
_entity.type
_entity.pdbx_description
1 polymer ?
#
loop_
_entity_poly.entity_id
_entity_poly.type
_entity_poly.pdbx_seq_one_letter_code
_entity_poly.pdbx_strand_id
1 'polypeptide(L)'
;FVRTDRLLGIDIAALLPITVVRSWHVILQIFWFFICWIGYTIFFLPELSKVPRGQRTLINLLFWMGILVGAGVLFGIYLGPKGYLNEQLAYWLGSQGWEFMELGRLWQIVMLAAFVLWIVIIYRAVRPWLNRSNLWSVPSWLLYGSSIMVAFLFFGLLVRPQTNFAISDFWRWMVVHMWVEATFEVFTTVVVGYMLVQMGVICRAMAERVIFLAVMLFLLTALVGISHNFYWIAKP
;
A
#
# COMPACT_ATOMS: atom_id res chain seq x y z
N PHE A 1 0.64 -32.82 -18.15
CA PHE A 1 1.16 -31.45 -18.06
C PHE A 1 0.12 -30.50 -18.64
N VAL A 2 -0.40 -29.55 -17.86
CA VAL A 2 -1.30 -28.52 -18.37
C VAL A 2 -0.50 -27.65 -19.34
N ARG A 3 -0.88 -27.64 -20.63
CA ARG A 3 -0.29 -26.75 -21.64
C ARG A 3 -0.80 -25.33 -21.38
N THR A 4 0.07 -24.45 -20.94
CA THR A 4 -0.24 -23.03 -20.65
C THR A 4 0.08 -22.10 -21.83
N ASP A 5 0.65 -22.64 -22.90
CA ASP A 5 1.11 -21.92 -24.08
C ASP A 5 -0.02 -21.60 -25.06
N ARG A 6 -1.00 -22.50 -25.19
CA ARG A 6 -2.09 -22.37 -26.17
C ARG A 6 -3.47 -22.52 -25.54
N LEU A 7 -4.36 -21.58 -25.86
CA LEU A 7 -5.79 -21.67 -25.54
C LEU A 7 -6.57 -21.59 -26.85
N LEU A 8 -7.43 -22.59 -27.11
CA LEU A 8 -8.29 -22.63 -28.30
C LEU A 8 -7.52 -22.43 -29.63
N GLY A 9 -6.26 -22.89 -29.70
CA GLY A 9 -5.41 -22.77 -30.89
C GLY A 9 -4.64 -21.46 -31.03
N ILE A 10 -4.86 -20.48 -30.15
CA ILE A 10 -4.12 -19.22 -30.10
C ILE A 10 -2.92 -19.37 -29.16
N ASP A 11 -1.74 -18.95 -29.62
CA ASP A 11 -0.55 -18.85 -28.78
C ASP A 11 -0.68 -17.65 -27.82
N ILE A 12 -1.18 -17.94 -26.62
CA ILE A 12 -1.36 -16.92 -25.59
C ILE A 12 -0.02 -16.51 -25.01
N ALA A 13 0.96 -17.42 -24.94
CA ALA A 13 2.26 -17.12 -24.37
C ALA A 13 3.01 -16.03 -25.16
N ALA A 14 2.82 -15.98 -26.48
CA ALA A 14 3.36 -14.91 -27.32
C ALA A 14 2.72 -13.54 -27.02
N LEU A 15 1.41 -13.49 -26.76
CA LEU A 15 0.70 -12.25 -26.49
C LEU A 15 0.87 -11.79 -25.04
N LEU A 16 0.63 -12.70 -24.09
CA LEU A 16 0.64 -12.49 -22.64
C LEU A 16 1.60 -13.48 -21.98
N PRO A 17 2.91 -13.15 -21.93
CA PRO A 17 3.88 -13.97 -21.23
C PRO A 17 3.54 -14.13 -19.75
N ILE A 18 3.85 -15.28 -19.16
CA ILE A 18 3.58 -15.56 -17.74
C ILE A 18 4.24 -14.54 -16.80
N THR A 19 5.38 -13.97 -17.19
CA THR A 19 6.05 -12.90 -16.43
C THR A 19 5.16 -11.66 -16.31
N VAL A 20 4.50 -11.24 -17.40
CA VAL A 20 3.58 -10.11 -17.41
C VAL A 20 2.31 -10.44 -16.64
N VAL A 21 1.69 -11.60 -16.91
CA VAL A 21 0.42 -11.98 -16.28
C VAL A 21 0.59 -12.16 -14.77
N ARG A 22 1.68 -12.78 -14.32
CA ARG A 22 2.01 -12.90 -12.90
C ARG A 22 2.19 -11.54 -12.25
N SER A 23 2.99 -10.66 -12.85
CA SER A 23 3.22 -9.32 -12.30
C SER A 23 1.94 -8.49 -12.24
N TRP A 24 1.08 -8.57 -13.27
CA TRP A 24 -0.26 -7.96 -13.22
C TRP A 24 -1.12 -8.55 -12.12
N HIS A 25 -1.17 -9.88 -11.98
CA HIS A 25 -1.98 -10.53 -10.95
C HIS A 25 -1.60 -10.05 -9.54
N VAL A 26 -0.30 -10.07 -9.23
CA VAL A 26 0.22 -9.66 -7.92
C VAL A 26 -0.01 -8.16 -7.67
N ILE A 27 0.35 -7.31 -8.63
CA ILE A 27 0.25 -5.86 -8.41
C ILE A 27 -1.18 -5.35 -8.42
N LEU A 28 -2.05 -5.92 -9.26
CA LEU A 28 -3.46 -5.55 -9.28
C LEU A 28 -4.15 -5.98 -7.99
N GLN A 29 -3.78 -7.14 -7.43
CA GLN A 29 -4.29 -7.60 -6.14
C GLN A 29 -4.00 -6.57 -5.03
N ILE A 30 -2.79 -6.05 -4.98
CA ILE A 30 -2.43 -4.96 -4.07
C ILE A 30 -3.21 -3.69 -4.42
N PHE A 31 -3.24 -3.30 -5.69
CA PHE A 31 -3.82 -2.04 -6.13
C PHE A 31 -5.32 -1.92 -5.81
N TRP A 32 -6.15 -2.88 -6.23
CA TRP A 32 -7.61 -2.80 -5.99
C TRP A 32 -7.92 -2.82 -4.50
N PHE A 33 -7.18 -3.62 -3.74
CA PHE A 33 -7.33 -3.74 -2.30
C PHE A 33 -7.12 -2.39 -1.61
N PHE A 34 -6.00 -1.70 -1.90
CA PHE A 34 -5.73 -0.39 -1.30
C PHE A 34 -6.71 0.69 -1.77
N ILE A 35 -7.16 0.66 -3.02
CA ILE A 35 -8.20 1.59 -3.51
C ILE A 35 -9.51 1.43 -2.71
N CYS A 36 -9.91 0.20 -2.39
CA CYS A 36 -11.09 -0.05 -1.54
C CYS A 36 -10.94 0.57 -0.14
N TRP A 37 -9.78 0.40 0.49
CA TRP A 37 -9.53 0.96 1.83
C TRP A 37 -9.43 2.49 1.82
N ILE A 38 -8.77 3.08 0.82
CA ILE A 38 -8.77 4.53 0.61
C ILE A 38 -10.21 5.04 0.42
N GLY A 39 -11.00 4.37 -0.42
CA GLY A 39 -12.41 4.71 -0.65
C GLY A 39 -13.24 4.63 0.62
N TYR A 40 -13.11 3.54 1.37
CA TYR A 40 -13.75 3.37 2.68
C TYR A 40 -13.35 4.50 3.63
N THR A 41 -12.07 4.89 3.63
CA THR A 41 -11.65 5.94 4.52
C THR A 41 -12.31 7.27 4.25
N ILE A 42 -12.30 7.67 2.97
CA ILE A 42 -12.93 8.91 2.52
C ILE A 42 -14.43 8.90 2.80
N PHE A 43 -15.07 7.74 2.66
CA PHE A 43 -16.48 7.55 2.96
C PHE A 43 -16.79 7.78 4.44
N PHE A 44 -15.96 7.31 5.38
CA PHE A 44 -16.23 7.51 6.81
C PHE A 44 -15.88 8.91 7.32
N LEU A 45 -14.94 9.65 6.69
CA LEU A 45 -14.43 10.92 7.25
C LEU A 45 -15.51 11.95 7.63
N PRO A 46 -16.61 12.12 6.88
CA PRO A 46 -17.69 13.05 7.24
C PRO A 46 -18.40 12.71 8.56
N GLU A 47 -18.41 11.44 8.97
CA GLU A 47 -19.02 11.02 10.25
C GLU A 47 -18.15 11.40 11.46
N LEU A 48 -16.84 11.57 11.26
CA LEU A 48 -15.94 12.01 12.31
C LEU A 48 -15.98 13.52 12.54
N SER A 49 -16.08 14.30 11.46
CA SER A 49 -16.07 15.75 11.56
C SER A 49 -16.68 16.43 10.35
N LYS A 50 -17.04 17.71 10.53
CA LYS A 50 -17.53 18.55 9.45
C LYS A 50 -16.50 18.62 8.31
N VAL A 51 -16.94 18.29 7.10
CA VAL A 51 -16.09 18.25 5.90
C VAL A 51 -15.38 19.60 5.67
N PRO A 52 -14.04 19.62 5.62
CA PRO A 52 -13.27 20.84 5.34
C PRO A 52 -13.51 21.38 3.92
N ARG A 53 -13.39 22.71 3.74
CA ARG A 53 -13.52 23.35 2.42
C ARG A 53 -12.47 22.82 1.43
N GLY A 54 -12.88 22.45 0.23
CA GLY A 54 -11.97 21.93 -0.81
C GLY A 54 -11.61 20.44 -0.66
N GLN A 55 -12.23 19.69 0.26
CA GLN A 55 -12.00 18.24 0.40
C GLN A 55 -12.36 17.48 -0.89
N ARG A 56 -13.45 17.86 -1.56
CA ARG A 56 -13.88 17.26 -2.84
C ARG A 56 -12.80 17.35 -3.92
N THR A 57 -12.12 18.48 -4.03
CA THR A 57 -11.05 18.68 -5.01
C THR A 57 -9.86 17.77 -4.74
N LEU A 58 -9.47 17.60 -3.47
CA LEU A 58 -8.38 16.69 -3.09
C LEU A 58 -8.76 15.22 -3.35
N ILE A 59 -10.00 14.83 -3.08
CA ILE A 59 -10.49 13.47 -3.35
C ILE A 59 -10.50 13.19 -4.86
N ASN A 60 -10.97 14.13 -5.68
CA ASN A 60 -10.93 14.00 -7.13
C ASN A 60 -9.49 13.92 -7.66
N LEU A 61 -8.58 14.72 -7.11
CA LEU A 61 -7.16 14.65 -7.45
C LEU A 61 -6.58 13.28 -7.11
N LEU A 62 -6.84 12.77 -5.90
CA LEU A 62 -6.41 11.45 -5.47
C LEU A 62 -6.94 10.34 -6.40
N PHE A 63 -8.21 10.43 -6.79
CA PHE A 63 -8.83 9.48 -7.73
C PHE A 63 -8.10 9.47 -9.08
N TRP A 64 -7.84 10.64 -9.67
CA TRP A 64 -7.12 10.74 -10.94
C TRP A 64 -5.66 10.28 -10.83
N MET A 65 -4.98 10.56 -9.72
CA MET A 65 -3.65 10.02 -9.45
C MET A 65 -3.67 8.49 -9.39
N GLY A 66 -4.69 7.91 -8.74
CA GLY A 66 -4.90 6.45 -8.71
C GLY A 66 -5.06 5.86 -10.11
N ILE A 67 -5.95 6.42 -10.94
CA ILE A 67 -6.13 5.99 -12.34
C ILE A 67 -4.82 6.08 -13.11
N LEU A 68 -4.10 7.19 -12.96
CA LEU A 68 -2.83 7.42 -13.64
C LEU A 68 -1.80 6.35 -13.27
N VAL A 69 -1.66 6.02 -11.98
CA VAL A 69 -0.77 4.94 -11.51
C VAL A 69 -1.23 3.59 -12.04
N GLY A 70 -2.52 3.26 -11.95
CA GLY A 70 -3.05 1.98 -12.42
C GLY A 70 -2.81 1.77 -13.93
N ALA A 71 -3.08 2.80 -14.74
CA ALA A 71 -2.78 2.77 -16.17
C ALA A 71 -1.26 2.61 -16.42
N GLY A 72 -0.43 3.39 -15.71
CA GLY A 72 1.01 3.32 -15.79
C GLY A 72 1.59 1.94 -15.47
N VAL A 73 1.05 1.27 -14.45
CA VAL A 73 1.42 -0.10 -14.07
C VAL A 73 1.03 -1.10 -15.14
N LEU A 74 -0.20 -1.02 -15.68
CA LEU A 74 -0.67 -1.93 -16.71
C LEU A 74 0.21 -1.84 -17.98
N PHE A 75 0.40 -0.62 -18.49
CA PHE A 75 1.21 -0.42 -19.69
C PHE A 75 2.71 -0.63 -19.43
N GLY A 76 3.22 -0.17 -18.28
CA GLY A 76 4.64 -0.29 -17.94
C GLY A 76 5.10 -1.74 -17.80
N ILE A 77 4.33 -2.57 -17.08
CA ILE A 77 4.63 -4.01 -16.90
C ILE A 77 4.47 -4.80 -18.20
N TYR A 78 3.64 -4.35 -19.14
CA TYR A 78 3.55 -4.98 -20.46
C TYR A 78 4.73 -4.58 -21.37
N LEU A 79 5.04 -3.29 -21.44
CA LEU A 79 6.03 -2.76 -22.38
C LEU A 79 7.48 -3.04 -21.96
N GLY A 80 7.78 -3.07 -20.65
CA GLY A 80 9.12 -3.30 -20.13
C GLY A 80 9.68 -4.68 -20.49
N PRO A 81 9.10 -5.79 -20.00
CA PRO A 81 9.56 -7.15 -20.27
C PRO A 81 9.52 -7.56 -21.75
N LYS A 82 8.66 -6.95 -22.57
CA LYS A 82 8.61 -7.19 -24.03
C LYS A 82 9.75 -6.50 -24.79
N GLY A 83 10.58 -5.68 -24.12
CA GLY A 83 11.71 -5.00 -24.74
C GLY A 83 11.34 -3.83 -25.65
N TYR A 84 10.12 -3.29 -25.53
CA TYR A 84 9.71 -2.10 -26.30
C TYR A 84 10.31 -0.80 -25.75
N LEU A 85 10.91 -0.84 -24.56
CA LEU A 85 11.51 0.31 -23.87
C LEU A 85 13.02 0.10 -23.70
N ASN A 86 13.81 1.14 -23.90
CA ASN A 86 15.23 1.15 -23.54
C ASN A 86 15.40 0.93 -22.03
N GLU A 87 16.55 0.41 -21.57
CA GLU A 87 16.78 0.05 -20.16
C GLU A 87 16.45 1.17 -19.16
N GLN A 88 16.87 2.40 -19.47
CA GLN A 88 16.56 3.57 -18.62
C GLN A 88 15.05 3.86 -18.58
N LEU A 89 14.37 3.79 -19.72
CA LEU A 89 12.93 4.00 -19.80
C LEU A 89 12.16 2.86 -19.11
N ALA A 90 12.65 1.64 -19.19
CA ALA A 90 12.08 0.47 -18.52
C ALA A 90 12.14 0.63 -16.99
N TYR A 91 13.24 1.14 -16.44
CA TYR A 91 13.35 1.41 -15.00
C TYR A 91 12.38 2.50 -14.52
N TRP A 92 12.20 3.58 -15.31
CA TRP A 92 11.36 4.71 -14.91
C TRP A 92 9.86 4.48 -15.17
N LEU A 93 9.50 3.96 -16.34
CA LEU A 93 8.13 3.84 -16.83
C LEU A 93 7.65 2.39 -17.00
N GLY A 94 8.57 1.44 -17.05
CA GLY A 94 8.31 0.02 -17.27
C GLY A 94 8.15 -0.75 -15.97
N SER A 95 8.95 -1.81 -15.81
CA SER A 95 8.99 -2.66 -14.61
C SER A 95 10.36 -2.66 -13.95
N GLN A 96 10.39 -2.56 -12.62
CA GLN A 96 11.63 -2.66 -11.84
C GLN A 96 12.12 -4.11 -11.64
N GLY A 97 11.29 -5.11 -11.94
CA GLY A 97 11.67 -6.53 -11.87
C GLY A 97 11.69 -7.12 -10.45
N TRP A 98 11.27 -6.37 -9.43
CA TRP A 98 11.12 -6.87 -8.07
C TRP A 98 9.68 -7.27 -7.80
N GLU A 99 9.48 -8.48 -7.27
CA GLU A 99 8.15 -8.94 -6.88
C GLU A 99 7.54 -8.03 -5.81
N PHE A 100 6.25 -7.69 -5.95
CA PHE A 100 5.49 -6.72 -5.17
C PHE A 100 5.88 -5.25 -5.37
N MET A 101 6.97 -4.99 -6.10
CA MET A 101 7.49 -3.66 -6.40
C MET A 101 7.77 -3.51 -7.91
N GLU A 102 6.88 -4.07 -8.73
CA GLU A 102 7.06 -4.11 -10.18
C GLU A 102 6.83 -2.75 -10.86
N LEU A 103 6.19 -1.79 -10.18
CA LEU A 103 5.90 -0.48 -10.76
C LEU A 103 7.20 0.22 -11.17
N GLY A 104 7.26 0.83 -12.36
CA GLY A 104 8.36 1.74 -12.72
C GLY A 104 8.53 2.88 -11.69
N ARG A 105 9.75 3.43 -11.60
CA ARG A 105 10.10 4.40 -10.56
C ARG A 105 9.19 5.64 -10.55
N LEU A 106 8.81 6.15 -11.72
CA LEU A 106 7.91 7.29 -11.82
C LEU A 106 6.55 6.97 -11.19
N TRP A 107 5.98 5.81 -11.54
CA TRP A 107 4.69 5.36 -11.03
C TRP A 107 4.72 5.15 -9.52
N GLN A 108 5.83 4.62 -9.00
CA GLN A 108 6.04 4.50 -7.56
C GLN A 108 6.06 5.87 -6.85
N ILE A 109 6.71 6.89 -7.43
CA ILE A 109 6.73 8.25 -6.85
C ILE A 109 5.33 8.87 -6.89
N VAL A 110 4.60 8.74 -8.00
CA VAL A 110 3.21 9.24 -8.10
C VAL A 110 2.30 8.53 -7.10
N MET A 111 2.47 7.21 -6.93
CA MET A 111 1.77 6.42 -5.91
C MET A 111 2.07 6.92 -4.49
N LEU A 112 3.35 7.15 -4.16
CA LEU A 112 3.73 7.72 -2.86
C LEU A 112 3.10 9.09 -2.64
N ALA A 113 3.11 9.96 -3.67
CA ALA A 113 2.46 11.26 -3.60
C ALA A 113 0.94 11.14 -3.39
N ALA A 114 0.28 10.16 -4.02
CA ALA A 114 -1.13 9.86 -3.81
C ALA A 114 -1.40 9.44 -2.35
N PHE A 115 -0.58 8.55 -1.80
CA PHE A 115 -0.70 8.14 -0.40
C PHE A 115 -0.45 9.30 0.58
N VAL A 116 0.53 10.17 0.30
CA VAL A 116 0.74 11.38 1.12
C VAL A 116 -0.48 12.31 1.05
N LEU A 117 -1.04 12.53 -0.15
CA LEU A 117 -2.27 13.31 -0.32
C LEU A 117 -3.43 12.69 0.47
N TRP A 118 -3.53 11.36 0.47
CA TRP A 118 -4.52 10.63 1.27
C TRP A 118 -4.35 10.86 2.78
N ILE A 119 -3.11 10.85 3.31
CA ILE A 119 -2.86 11.22 4.71
C ILE A 119 -3.25 12.67 4.99
N VAL A 120 -2.99 13.60 4.07
CA VAL A 120 -3.42 15.00 4.20
C VAL A 120 -4.95 15.09 4.27
N ILE A 121 -5.67 14.33 3.44
CA ILE A 121 -7.14 14.26 3.46
C ILE A 121 -7.65 13.78 4.83
N ILE A 122 -7.06 12.70 5.37
CA ILE A 122 -7.40 12.17 6.70
C ILE A 122 -7.09 13.20 7.79
N TYR A 123 -5.88 13.76 7.79
CA TYR A 123 -5.44 14.75 8.77
C TYR A 123 -6.40 15.94 8.84
N ARG A 124 -6.84 16.47 7.69
CA ARG A 124 -7.76 17.61 7.64
C ARG A 124 -9.11 17.33 8.32
N ALA A 125 -9.60 16.10 8.23
CA ALA A 125 -10.84 15.69 8.89
C ALA A 125 -10.64 15.33 10.36
N VAL A 126 -9.52 14.69 10.71
CA VAL A 126 -9.26 14.24 12.09
C VAL A 126 -8.68 15.36 12.97
N ARG A 127 -8.14 16.44 12.40
CA ARG A 127 -7.52 17.56 13.14
C ARG A 127 -8.29 18.03 14.40
N PRO A 128 -9.61 18.19 14.40
CA PRO A 128 -10.36 18.61 15.60
C PRO A 128 -10.28 17.62 16.78
N TRP A 129 -9.98 16.35 16.50
CA TRP A 129 -9.84 15.26 17.47
C TRP A 129 -8.41 15.10 18.01
N LEU A 130 -7.44 15.83 17.46
CA LEU A 130 -6.04 15.78 17.90
C LEU A 130 -5.77 16.71 19.09
N ASN A 131 -6.50 16.52 20.19
CA ASN A 131 -6.32 17.23 21.47
C ASN A 131 -5.78 16.28 22.56
N ARG A 132 -5.16 16.84 23.61
CA ARG A 132 -4.51 16.03 24.67
C ARG A 132 -5.43 15.00 25.33
N SER A 133 -6.73 15.28 25.39
CA SER A 133 -7.75 14.36 25.92
C SER A 133 -8.13 13.21 24.98
N ASN A 134 -7.85 13.31 23.68
CA ASN A 134 -8.25 12.33 22.65
C ASN A 134 -7.05 11.79 21.85
N LEU A 135 -5.82 11.92 22.35
CA LEU A 135 -4.61 11.43 21.68
C LEU A 135 -4.68 9.93 21.34
N TRP A 136 -5.33 9.15 22.19
CA TRP A 136 -5.48 7.70 22.01
C TRP A 136 -6.86 7.30 21.48
N SER A 137 -7.62 8.27 20.95
CA SER A 137 -8.92 8.01 20.36
C SER A 137 -8.80 7.26 19.04
N VAL A 138 -9.88 6.59 18.65
CA VAL A 138 -9.95 5.85 17.40
C VAL A 138 -9.59 6.70 16.16
N PRO A 139 -10.06 7.97 16.01
CA PRO A 139 -9.61 8.85 14.93
C PRO A 139 -8.10 9.15 14.94
N SER A 140 -7.51 9.33 16.12
CA SER A 140 -6.07 9.57 16.24
C SER A 140 -5.27 8.34 15.83
N TRP A 141 -5.69 7.15 16.27
CA TRP A 141 -5.08 5.88 15.87
C TRP A 141 -5.15 5.62 14.37
N LEU A 142 -6.26 5.97 13.75
CA LEU A 142 -6.44 5.88 12.31
C LEU A 142 -5.43 6.77 11.56
N LEU A 143 -5.21 8.01 12.02
CA LEU A 143 -4.20 8.89 11.44
C LEU A 143 -2.79 8.33 11.66
N TYR A 144 -2.46 7.88 12.87
CA TYR A 144 -1.13 7.35 13.18
C TYR A 144 -0.82 6.08 12.38
N GLY A 145 -1.75 5.10 12.38
CA GLY A 145 -1.65 3.85 11.63
C GLY A 145 -1.51 4.09 10.13
N SER A 146 -2.34 4.98 9.57
CA SER A 146 -2.24 5.33 8.15
C SER A 146 -0.91 6.05 7.84
N SER A 147 -0.45 6.95 8.70
CA SER A 147 0.79 7.71 8.47
C SER A 147 2.02 6.83 8.53
N ILE A 148 2.11 5.92 9.51
CA ILE A 148 3.22 4.99 9.62
C ILE A 148 3.22 3.99 8.45
N MET A 149 2.05 3.53 8.02
CA MET A 149 1.89 2.71 6.80
C MET A 149 2.50 3.41 5.59
N VAL A 150 2.16 4.68 5.36
CA VAL A 150 2.71 5.45 4.25
C VAL A 150 4.21 5.73 4.42
N ALA A 151 4.70 5.92 5.66
CA ALA A 151 6.12 6.12 5.92
C ALA A 151 6.97 4.90 5.50
N PHE A 152 6.50 3.68 5.76
CA PHE A 152 7.22 2.46 5.36
C PHE A 152 7.33 2.30 3.84
N LEU A 153 6.34 2.79 3.06
CA LEU A 153 6.42 2.78 1.59
C LEU A 153 7.62 3.57 1.03
N PHE A 154 8.10 4.60 1.74
CA PHE A 154 9.24 5.39 1.30
C PHE A 154 10.55 4.60 1.28
N PHE A 155 10.68 3.55 2.10
CA PHE A 155 11.85 2.67 2.04
C PHE A 155 12.00 1.98 0.67
N GLY A 156 10.91 1.85 -0.09
CA GLY A 156 10.96 1.33 -1.44
C GLY A 156 11.76 2.18 -2.43
N LEU A 157 12.06 3.44 -2.10
CA LEU A 157 12.95 4.30 -2.89
C LEU A 157 14.43 3.93 -2.73
N LEU A 158 14.77 3.15 -1.69
CA LEU A 158 16.14 2.70 -1.41
C LEU A 158 16.51 1.43 -2.19
N VAL A 159 15.53 0.68 -2.70
CA VAL A 159 15.74 -0.45 -3.61
C VAL A 159 16.24 0.08 -4.95
N ARG A 160 17.47 -0.23 -5.36
CA ARG A 160 18.04 0.24 -6.64
C ARG A 160 18.60 -0.93 -7.45
N PRO A 161 18.64 -0.84 -8.79
CA PRO A 161 19.24 -1.90 -9.61
C PRO A 161 20.74 -2.11 -9.35
N GLN A 162 21.45 -1.06 -8.92
CA GLN A 162 22.91 -1.08 -8.73
C GLN A 162 23.34 -1.53 -7.32
N THR A 163 22.40 -1.68 -6.38
CA THR A 163 22.73 -2.09 -5.01
C THR A 163 22.86 -3.61 -4.91
N ASN A 164 23.62 -4.09 -3.92
CA ASN A 164 23.73 -5.52 -3.63
C ASN A 164 22.33 -6.13 -3.46
N PHE A 165 22.14 -7.35 -3.96
CA PHE A 165 20.85 -8.05 -3.90
C PHE A 165 20.31 -8.15 -2.47
N ALA A 166 21.12 -8.58 -1.50
CA ALA A 166 20.69 -8.75 -0.10
C ALA A 166 20.26 -7.42 0.55
N ILE A 167 20.92 -6.31 0.21
CA ILE A 167 20.55 -4.97 0.69
C ILE A 167 19.24 -4.51 0.04
N SER A 168 19.09 -4.74 -1.26
CA SER A 168 17.88 -4.39 -2.01
C SER A 168 16.68 -5.19 -1.51
N ASP A 169 16.88 -6.48 -1.24
CA ASP A 169 15.85 -7.38 -0.72
C ASP A 169 15.45 -7.03 0.72
N PHE A 170 16.41 -6.61 1.55
CA PHE A 170 16.10 -6.06 2.89
C PHE A 170 15.14 -4.87 2.80
N TRP A 171 15.41 -3.89 1.93
CA TRP A 171 14.52 -2.73 1.75
C TRP A 171 13.19 -3.11 1.12
N ARG A 172 13.18 -4.11 0.23
CA ARG A 172 11.95 -4.67 -0.34
C ARG A 172 11.06 -5.25 0.75
N TRP A 173 11.60 -6.04 1.68
CA TRP A 173 10.82 -6.57 2.80
C TRP A 173 10.44 -5.51 3.84
N MET A 174 11.24 -4.46 4.02
CA MET A 174 10.83 -3.29 4.80
C MET A 174 9.59 -2.61 4.19
N VAL A 175 9.42 -2.68 2.87
CA VAL A 175 8.14 -2.34 2.24
C VAL A 175 7.17 -3.47 2.49
N VAL A 176 7.30 -4.63 1.85
CA VAL A 176 6.27 -5.67 1.82
C VAL A 176 5.79 -6.10 3.22
N HIS A 177 6.70 -6.52 4.10
CA HIS A 177 6.34 -7.05 5.42
C HIS A 177 5.87 -5.94 6.38
N MET A 178 6.63 -4.85 6.52
CA MET A 178 6.23 -3.80 7.49
C MET A 178 5.01 -3.02 7.00
N TRP A 179 4.91 -2.73 5.70
CA TRP A 179 3.76 -2.03 5.13
C TRP A 179 2.51 -2.90 5.15
N VAL A 180 2.55 -4.09 4.56
CA VAL A 180 1.34 -4.92 4.37
C VAL A 180 1.01 -5.71 5.62
N GLU A 181 1.98 -6.33 6.30
CA GLU A 181 1.67 -7.18 7.46
C GLU A 181 1.58 -6.33 8.73
N ALA A 182 2.59 -5.51 9.04
CA ALA A 182 2.60 -4.80 10.33
C ALA A 182 1.59 -3.64 10.43
N THR A 183 1.54 -2.77 9.42
CA THR A 183 0.77 -1.52 9.54
C THR A 183 -0.68 -1.63 9.07
N PHE A 184 -0.96 -2.56 8.16
CA PHE A 184 -2.31 -2.77 7.66
C PHE A 184 -3.20 -3.51 8.68
N GLU A 185 -2.65 -4.47 9.43
CA GLU A 185 -3.35 -5.12 10.54
C GLU A 185 -3.78 -4.10 11.61
N VAL A 186 -2.90 -3.14 11.92
CA VAL A 186 -3.23 -2.01 12.80
C VAL A 186 -4.36 -1.17 12.21
N PHE A 187 -4.24 -0.76 10.95
CA PHE A 187 -5.23 0.07 10.29
C PHE A 187 -6.62 -0.59 10.25
N THR A 188 -6.70 -1.87 9.89
CA THR A 188 -7.96 -2.62 9.86
C THR A 188 -8.56 -2.82 11.24
N THR A 189 -7.73 -3.13 12.25
CA THR A 189 -8.18 -3.24 13.65
C THR A 189 -8.84 -1.94 14.13
N VAL A 190 -8.25 -0.79 13.78
CA VAL A 190 -8.80 0.53 14.11
C VAL A 190 -10.13 0.78 13.40
N VAL A 191 -10.19 0.50 12.09
CA VAL A 191 -11.41 0.70 11.28
C VAL A 191 -12.56 -0.20 11.75
N VAL A 192 -12.30 -1.48 11.96
CA VAL A 192 -13.31 -2.43 12.44
C VAL A 192 -13.74 -2.08 13.86
N GLY A 193 -12.80 -1.75 14.74
CA GLY A 193 -13.10 -1.27 16.09
C GLY A 193 -13.98 -0.02 16.08
N TYR A 194 -13.72 0.92 15.16
CA TYR A 194 -14.57 2.09 14.95
C TYR A 194 -15.99 1.71 14.52
N MET A 195 -16.14 0.85 13.51
CA MET A 195 -17.45 0.40 13.02
C MET A 195 -18.27 -0.23 14.15
N LEU A 196 -17.66 -1.09 14.96
CA LEU A 196 -18.33 -1.76 16.07
C LEU A 196 -18.79 -0.77 17.15
N VAL A 197 -18.02 0.30 17.40
CA VAL A 197 -18.44 1.39 18.30
C VAL A 197 -19.63 2.16 17.70
N GLN A 198 -19.60 2.47 16.40
CA GLN A 198 -20.70 3.20 15.74
C GLN A 198 -22.00 2.41 15.69
N MET A 199 -21.92 1.08 15.52
CA MET A 199 -23.09 0.19 15.58
C MET A 199 -23.60 -0.04 17.00
N GLY A 200 -22.93 0.50 18.03
CA GLY A 200 -23.31 0.30 19.43
C GLY A 200 -23.04 -1.12 19.95
N VAL A 201 -22.28 -1.94 19.23
CA VAL A 201 -21.94 -3.32 19.61
C VAL A 201 -20.94 -3.32 20.77
N ILE A 202 -20.02 -2.35 20.78
CA ILE A 202 -18.98 -2.22 21.80
C ILE A 202 -18.87 -0.78 22.31
N CYS A 203 -18.38 -0.61 23.55
CA CYS A 203 -18.13 0.72 24.08
C CYS A 203 -16.77 1.27 23.61
N ARG A 204 -16.68 2.60 23.49
CA ARG A 204 -15.47 3.32 23.06
C ARG A 204 -14.24 2.94 23.88
N ALA A 205 -14.37 2.85 25.20
CA ALA A 205 -13.25 2.52 26.08
C ALA A 205 -12.70 1.10 25.85
N MET A 206 -13.55 0.15 25.47
CA MET A 206 -13.11 -1.21 25.14
C MET A 206 -12.35 -1.21 23.81
N ALA A 207 -12.90 -0.56 22.78
CA ALA A 207 -12.23 -0.43 21.47
C ALA A 207 -10.84 0.20 21.60
N GLU A 208 -10.72 1.33 22.31
CA GLU A 208 -9.44 2.03 22.47
C GLU A 208 -8.38 1.17 23.19
N ARG A 209 -8.76 0.41 24.23
CA ARG A 209 -7.85 -0.49 24.96
C ARG A 209 -7.39 -1.67 24.12
N VAL A 210 -8.32 -2.31 23.39
CA VAL A 210 -8.01 -3.46 22.53
C VAL A 210 -7.13 -3.03 21.36
N ILE A 211 -7.45 -1.91 20.70
CA ILE A 211 -6.62 -1.33 19.64
C ILE A 211 -5.22 -1.04 20.16
N PHE A 212 -5.10 -0.38 21.33
CA PHE A 212 -3.79 -0.07 21.92
C PHE A 212 -2.95 -1.34 22.12
N LEU A 213 -3.53 -2.38 22.74
CA LEU A 213 -2.84 -3.64 22.98
C LEU A 213 -2.45 -4.33 21.66
N ALA A 214 -3.37 -4.39 20.70
CA ALA A 214 -3.15 -4.99 19.39
C ALA A 214 -1.98 -4.30 18.67
N VAL A 215 -1.95 -2.98 18.63
CA VAL A 215 -0.85 -2.20 18.01
C VAL A 215 0.49 -2.55 18.65
N MET A 216 0.56 -2.60 19.98
CA MET A 216 1.83 -2.93 20.66
C MET A 216 2.31 -4.35 20.31
N LEU A 217 1.40 -5.33 20.32
CA LEU A 217 1.73 -6.71 19.98
C LEU A 217 2.14 -6.87 18.52
N PHE A 218 1.43 -6.25 17.59
CA PHE A 218 1.75 -6.29 16.16
C PHE A 218 3.08 -5.61 15.87
N LEU A 219 3.35 -4.43 16.43
CA LEU A 219 4.63 -3.75 16.20
C LEU A 219 5.81 -4.57 16.74
N LEU A 220 5.67 -5.18 17.92
CA LEU A 220 6.71 -6.03 18.50
C LEU A 220 6.99 -7.25 17.61
N THR A 221 5.92 -7.98 17.26
CA THR A 221 6.04 -9.23 16.53
C THR A 221 6.46 -9.02 15.09
N ALA A 222 5.94 -8.02 14.40
CA ALA A 222 6.28 -7.74 13.00
C ALA A 222 7.70 -7.18 12.84
N LEU A 223 8.16 -6.32 13.76
CA LEU A 223 9.52 -5.77 13.70
C LEU A 223 10.59 -6.87 13.84
N VAL A 224 10.35 -7.87 14.67
CA VAL A 224 11.21 -9.06 14.77
C VAL A 224 10.96 -10.02 13.61
N GLY A 225 9.67 -10.20 13.27
CA GLY A 225 9.15 -11.14 12.29
C GLY A 225 9.70 -10.95 10.90
N ILE A 226 9.98 -9.71 10.47
CA ILE A 226 10.59 -9.42 9.17
C ILE A 226 11.84 -10.28 8.90
N SER A 227 12.57 -10.65 9.96
CA SER A 227 13.78 -11.45 9.88
C SER A 227 13.58 -12.83 9.26
N HIS A 228 12.35 -13.38 9.28
CA HIS A 228 12.06 -14.66 8.65
C HIS A 228 12.21 -14.66 7.12
N ASN A 229 12.20 -13.48 6.50
CA ASN A 229 12.44 -13.30 5.08
C ASN A 229 13.94 -13.30 4.75
N PHE A 230 14.79 -13.24 5.78
CA PHE A 230 16.23 -13.11 5.63
C PHE A 230 16.98 -14.44 5.82
N TYR A 231 16.28 -15.52 6.15
CA TYR A 231 16.89 -16.82 6.49
C TYR A 231 17.83 -17.36 5.41
N TRP A 232 17.56 -17.09 4.13
CA TRP A 232 18.28 -17.69 3.02
C TRP A 232 18.83 -16.69 2.00
N ILE A 233 18.91 -15.40 2.34
CA ILE A 233 19.39 -14.33 1.41
C ILE A 233 20.84 -13.89 1.66
N ALA A 234 21.66 -14.77 2.25
CA ALA A 234 23.08 -14.55 2.55
C ALA A 234 23.38 -13.46 3.61
N LYS A 235 22.41 -13.17 4.50
CA LYS A 235 22.65 -12.39 5.71
C LYS A 235 23.22 -13.32 6.81
N PRO A 236 24.20 -12.87 7.62
CA PRO A 236 24.69 -13.65 8.76
C PRO A 236 23.59 -13.92 9.79
#